data_AF-A0A8I1A0J6-F1
#
_entry.id   AF-A0A8I1A0J6-F1
#
_cell.length_a   1.000
_cell.length_b   1.000
_cell.length_c   1.000
_cell.angle_alpha   90.00
_cell.angle_beta   90.00
_cell.angle_gamma   90.00
#
_symmetry.space_group_name_H-M   'P 1'
#
loop_
_entity.id
_entity.type
_entity.pdbx_description
1 polymer ?
#
loop_
_entity_poly.entity_id
_entity_poly.type
_entity_poly.pdbx_seq_one_letter_code
_entity_poly.pdbx_strand_id
1 'polypeptide(L)'
;MELIARSVLADRLGMTRKAVQNLIDTGLVRDIVTSGRNVYVTAEEADRLESTPFVPEDHPAALMVKVAAAIKDPNDDERPWQGWNKDVEAQDPDQILGVGRWWQVRDPDRYVGNLLIPITAGFVLAVYRVKGYRTGPGKLRAFDLEVASADETKPFEGHRFPLQQGSFTDPR
;
A
#
# COMPACT_ATOMS: atom_id res chain seq x y z
N MET A 1 -22.27 -12.06 16.04
CA MET A 1 -21.25 -11.44 15.18
C MET A 1 -21.93 -10.33 14.41
N GLU A 2 -21.57 -9.08 14.67
CA GLU A 2 -22.11 -7.92 13.96
C GLU A 2 -21.36 -7.72 12.64
N LEU A 3 -22.12 -7.45 11.57
CA LEU A 3 -21.61 -7.31 10.21
C LEU A 3 -21.85 -5.89 9.72
N ILE A 4 -20.77 -5.24 9.30
CA ILE A 4 -20.74 -3.87 8.79
C ILE A 4 -20.71 -3.91 7.27
N ALA A 5 -21.67 -3.26 6.63
CA ALA A 5 -21.68 -3.13 5.18
C ALA A 5 -20.51 -2.25 4.71
N ARG A 6 -19.94 -2.55 3.53
CA ARG A 6 -18.85 -1.76 2.92
C ARG A 6 -19.12 -0.25 2.86
N SER A 7 -20.38 0.17 2.66
CA SER A 7 -20.75 1.59 2.67
C SER A 7 -20.61 2.23 4.04
N VAL A 8 -21.02 1.53 5.10
CA VAL A 8 -20.90 2.02 6.47
C VAL A 8 -19.43 2.10 6.88
N LEU A 9 -18.62 1.10 6.49
CA LEU A 9 -17.18 1.14 6.72
C LEU A 9 -16.51 2.31 5.99
N ALA A 10 -16.96 2.61 4.76
CA ALA A 10 -16.45 3.75 4.01
C ALA A 10 -16.74 5.08 4.73
N ASP A 11 -17.94 5.23 5.27
CA ASP A 11 -18.34 6.42 6.04
C ASP A 11 -17.52 6.55 7.34
N ARG A 12 -17.35 5.45 8.09
CA ARG A 12 -16.52 5.42 9.31
C ARG A 12 -15.08 5.85 9.05
N LEU A 13 -14.48 5.35 7.97
CA LEU A 13 -13.10 5.63 7.61
C LEU A 13 -12.94 6.95 6.83
N GLY A 14 -14.02 7.67 6.54
CA GLY A 14 -14.00 8.92 5.77
C GLY A 14 -13.49 8.76 4.34
N MET A 15 -13.70 7.61 3.70
CA MET A 15 -13.18 7.28 2.36
C MET A 15 -14.28 6.80 1.40
N THR A 16 -13.92 6.65 0.12
CA THR A 16 -14.87 6.15 -0.88
C THR A 16 -15.09 4.64 -0.75
N ARG A 17 -16.25 4.14 -1.18
CA ARG A 17 -16.52 2.69 -1.29
C ARG A 17 -15.48 1.94 -2.13
N LYS A 18 -14.92 2.61 -3.16
CA LYS A 18 -13.84 2.07 -3.99
C LYS A 18 -12.54 1.93 -3.20
N ALA A 19 -12.21 2.90 -2.35
CA ALA A 19 -11.04 2.81 -1.47
C ALA A 19 -11.17 1.65 -0.48
N VAL A 20 -12.36 1.45 0.11
CA VAL A 20 -12.63 0.26 0.95
C VAL A 20 -12.52 -1.03 0.14
N GLN A 21 -13.02 -1.06 -1.09
CA GLN A 21 -12.84 -2.24 -1.94
C GLN A 21 -11.36 -2.54 -2.18
N ASN A 22 -10.53 -1.51 -2.43
CA ASN A 22 -9.09 -1.71 -2.57
C ASN A 22 -8.46 -2.30 -1.31
N LEU A 23 -8.88 -1.86 -0.11
CA LEU A 23 -8.40 -2.45 1.15
C LEU A 23 -8.74 -3.95 1.24
N ILE A 24 -9.92 -4.34 0.79
CA ILE A 24 -10.34 -5.76 0.73
C ILE A 24 -9.47 -6.52 -0.27
N ASP A 25 -9.31 -5.96 -1.48
CA ASP A 25 -8.59 -6.63 -2.56
C ASP A 25 -7.09 -6.78 -2.27
N THR A 26 -6.49 -5.85 -1.51
CA THR A 26 -5.11 -5.94 -1.04
C THR A 26 -4.95 -6.75 0.25
N GLY A 27 -6.03 -7.34 0.78
CA GLY A 27 -6.00 -8.16 2.01
C GLY A 27 -5.76 -7.37 3.31
N LEU A 28 -5.87 -6.05 3.28
CA LEU A 28 -5.83 -5.24 4.50
C LEU A 28 -7.06 -5.46 5.37
N VAL A 29 -8.21 -5.77 4.74
CA VAL A 29 -9.40 -6.27 5.42
C VAL A 29 -9.30 -7.79 5.53
N ARG A 30 -9.17 -8.29 6.75
CA ARG A 30 -8.91 -9.71 7.05
C ARG A 30 -10.18 -10.53 7.14
N ASP A 31 -11.18 -10.00 7.82
CA ASP A 31 -12.40 -10.74 8.14
C ASP A 31 -13.59 -10.25 7.31
N ILE A 32 -13.78 -10.92 6.16
CA ILE A 32 -14.86 -10.64 5.23
C ILE A 32 -15.93 -11.75 5.26
N VAL A 33 -17.19 -11.33 5.25
CA VAL A 33 -18.34 -12.23 5.10
C VAL A 33 -19.09 -11.83 3.84
N THR A 34 -19.36 -12.78 2.96
CA THR A 34 -20.12 -12.55 1.72
C THR A 34 -21.53 -13.12 1.86
N SER A 35 -22.52 -12.37 1.41
CA SER A 35 -23.91 -12.82 1.30
C SER A 35 -24.47 -12.38 -0.05
N GLY A 36 -24.59 -13.32 -0.98
CA GLY A 36 -24.88 -13.03 -2.38
C GLY A 36 -23.82 -12.11 -2.99
N ARG A 37 -24.24 -10.94 -3.47
CA ARG A 37 -23.34 -9.92 -4.05
C ARG A 37 -22.82 -8.91 -3.02
N ASN A 38 -23.27 -9.00 -1.78
CA ASN A 38 -22.91 -8.06 -0.73
C ASN A 38 -21.67 -8.58 0.03
N VAL A 39 -20.75 -7.66 0.30
CA VAL A 39 -19.56 -7.90 1.12
C VAL A 39 -19.73 -7.12 2.41
N TYR A 40 -19.54 -7.84 3.52
CA TYR A 40 -19.58 -7.34 4.88
C TYR A 40 -18.24 -7.56 5.55
N VAL A 41 -17.93 -6.70 6.50
CA VAL A 41 -16.74 -6.77 7.35
C VAL A 41 -17.23 -6.97 8.78
N THR A 42 -16.51 -7.71 9.61
CA THR A 42 -16.88 -7.84 11.02
C THR A 42 -16.75 -6.48 11.72
N ALA A 43 -17.56 -6.25 12.76
CA ALA A 43 -17.43 -5.01 13.56
C ALA A 43 -16.03 -4.86 14.17
N GLU A 44 -15.44 -5.96 14.66
CA GLU A 44 -14.07 -5.99 15.19
C GLU A 44 -13.04 -5.51 14.16
N GLU A 45 -13.15 -5.97 12.92
CA GLU A 45 -12.24 -5.57 11.85
C GLU A 45 -12.46 -4.10 11.43
N ALA A 46 -13.72 -3.64 11.44
CA ALA A 46 -14.03 -2.22 11.21
C ALA A 46 -13.40 -1.33 12.30
N ASP A 47 -13.52 -1.72 13.57
CA ASP A 47 -12.98 -0.98 14.71
C ASP A 47 -11.44 -1.01 14.69
N ARG A 48 -10.81 -2.12 14.27
CA ARG A 48 -9.34 -2.21 14.07
C ARG A 48 -8.85 -1.21 13.01
N LEU A 49 -9.53 -1.13 11.87
CA LEU A 49 -9.16 -0.19 10.80
C LEU A 49 -9.37 1.26 11.22
N GLU A 50 -10.44 1.54 11.97
CA GLU A 50 -10.77 2.88 12.47
C GLU A 50 -9.76 3.37 13.50
N SER A 51 -9.37 2.49 14.43
CA SER A 51 -8.39 2.74 15.50
C SER A 51 -6.94 2.69 15.05
N THR A 52 -6.66 2.37 13.79
CA THR A 52 -5.29 2.38 13.25
C THR A 52 -4.68 3.78 13.38
N PRO A 53 -3.56 3.93 14.12
CA PRO A 53 -2.96 5.23 14.38
C PRO A 53 -2.37 5.86 13.11
N PHE A 54 -2.29 7.19 13.09
CA PHE A 54 -1.60 7.89 12.02
C PHE A 54 -0.08 7.82 12.23
N VAL A 55 0.68 7.74 11.12
CA VAL A 55 2.14 7.82 11.16
C VAL A 55 2.56 9.11 11.91
N PRO A 56 3.48 9.03 12.90
CA PRO A 56 3.91 10.18 13.69
C PRO A 56 4.53 11.27 12.80
N GLU A 57 4.33 12.55 13.09
CA GLU A 57 4.88 13.66 12.28
C GLU A 57 6.41 13.63 12.15
N ASP A 58 7.10 13.19 13.21
CA ASP A 58 8.56 12.99 13.20
C ASP A 58 8.89 11.59 12.66
N HIS A 59 8.89 11.47 11.33
CA HIS A 59 9.25 10.25 10.62
C HIS A 59 10.33 10.52 9.54
N PRO A 60 11.17 9.53 9.21
CA PRO A 60 12.18 9.71 8.17
C PRO A 60 11.54 9.95 6.79
N ALA A 61 12.32 10.54 5.88
CA ALA A 61 11.89 10.74 4.50
C ALA A 61 11.51 9.41 3.84
N ALA A 62 10.33 9.34 3.24
CA ALA A 62 9.88 8.14 2.56
C ALA A 62 9.11 8.47 1.28
N LEU A 63 9.36 7.69 0.23
CA LEU A 63 8.57 7.67 -0.98
C LEU A 63 7.32 6.82 -0.73
N MET A 64 6.15 7.45 -0.66
CA MET A 64 4.90 6.72 -0.61
C MET A 64 4.45 6.36 -2.02
N VAL A 65 4.14 5.08 -2.26
CA VAL A 65 3.56 4.64 -3.54
C VAL A 65 2.18 4.05 -3.32
N LYS A 66 1.19 4.56 -4.07
CA LYS A 66 -0.17 4.05 -4.01
C LYS A 66 -0.26 2.78 -4.84
N VAL A 67 -0.51 1.65 -4.18
CA VAL A 67 -0.69 0.36 -4.85
C VAL A 67 -2.17 -0.03 -4.88
N ALA A 68 -2.52 -0.85 -5.86
CA ALA A 68 -3.77 -1.57 -5.91
C ALA A 68 -3.48 -3.08 -5.75
N ALA A 69 -4.54 -3.89 -5.71
CA ALA A 69 -4.40 -5.33 -5.73
C ALA A 69 -3.62 -5.80 -6.97
N ALA A 70 -2.87 -6.89 -6.79
CA ALA A 70 -2.04 -7.47 -7.81
C ALA A 70 -2.84 -7.81 -9.08
N ILE A 71 -2.36 -7.32 -10.22
CA ILE A 71 -2.82 -7.72 -11.55
C ILE A 71 -1.64 -8.28 -12.33
N LYS A 72 -1.88 -9.27 -13.20
CA LYS A 72 -0.83 -9.74 -14.11
C LYS A 72 -0.26 -8.54 -14.87
N ASP A 73 1.06 -8.39 -14.87
CA ASP A 73 1.69 -7.28 -15.58
C ASP A 73 1.56 -7.52 -17.09
N PRO A 74 0.87 -6.64 -17.84
CA PRO A 74 0.77 -6.81 -19.30
C PRO A 74 2.02 -6.34 -20.05
N ASN A 75 2.98 -5.69 -19.37
CA ASN A 75 4.10 -4.99 -20.01
C ASN A 75 5.49 -5.50 -19.57
N ASP A 76 5.59 -6.47 -18.66
CA ASP A 76 6.87 -6.97 -18.14
C ASP A 76 6.77 -8.48 -17.85
N ASP A 77 7.32 -9.30 -18.75
CA ASP A 77 7.30 -10.78 -18.60
C ASP A 77 8.23 -11.27 -17.47
N GLU A 78 9.17 -10.43 -17.01
CA GLU A 78 10.05 -10.75 -15.88
C GLU A 78 9.37 -10.52 -14.53
N ARG A 79 8.16 -9.93 -14.53
CA ARG A 79 7.39 -9.64 -13.33
C ARG A 79 6.07 -10.41 -13.30
N PRO A 80 5.85 -11.26 -12.28
CA PRO A 80 4.61 -12.02 -12.16
C PRO A 80 3.33 -11.16 -12.08
N TRP A 81 3.38 -10.04 -11.34
CA TRP A 81 2.26 -9.09 -11.20
C TRP A 81 2.71 -7.67 -10.88
N GLN A 82 1.84 -6.70 -11.18
CA GLN A 82 1.91 -5.33 -10.68
C GLN A 82 0.99 -5.14 -9.48
N GLY A 83 1.49 -4.55 -8.39
CA GLY A 83 0.68 -4.19 -7.22
C GLY A 83 0.94 -5.08 -6.00
N TRP A 84 -0.02 -5.10 -5.08
CA TRP A 84 0.07 -5.86 -3.83
C TRP A 84 -0.69 -7.18 -3.92
N ASN A 85 0.01 -8.29 -3.74
CA ASN A 85 -0.59 -9.62 -3.71
C ASN A 85 -0.80 -10.04 -2.26
N LYS A 86 -2.06 -10.09 -1.82
CA LYS A 86 -2.41 -10.43 -0.44
C LYS A 86 -2.01 -11.85 -0.01
N ASP A 87 -1.76 -12.73 -0.98
CA ASP A 87 -1.44 -14.14 -0.75
C ASP A 87 0.08 -14.38 -0.75
N VAL A 88 0.89 -13.30 -0.82
CA VAL A 88 2.35 -13.34 -0.83
C VAL A 88 2.90 -12.46 0.28
N GLU A 89 3.89 -12.98 1.00
CA GLU A 89 4.54 -12.28 2.10
C GLU A 89 5.28 -11.02 1.64
N ALA A 90 5.32 -9.99 2.49
CA ALA A 90 5.92 -8.69 2.15
C ALA A 90 7.41 -8.78 1.77
N GLN A 91 8.14 -9.71 2.38
CA GLN A 91 9.57 -9.96 2.14
C GLN A 91 9.85 -10.84 0.92
N ASP A 92 8.81 -11.40 0.30
CA ASP A 92 8.99 -12.26 -0.87
C ASP A 92 9.52 -11.44 -2.06
N PRO A 93 10.54 -11.95 -2.79
CA PRO A 93 11.08 -11.26 -3.96
C PRO A 93 10.03 -10.86 -5.00
N ASP A 94 9.00 -11.69 -5.23
CA ASP A 94 7.95 -11.39 -6.20
C ASP A 94 7.04 -10.25 -5.71
N GLN A 95 6.79 -10.16 -4.40
CA GLN A 95 6.04 -9.05 -3.81
C GLN A 95 6.83 -7.74 -3.91
N ILE A 96 8.13 -7.80 -3.66
CA ILE A 96 9.05 -6.66 -3.81
C ILE A 96 9.08 -6.16 -5.27
N LEU A 97 9.20 -7.08 -6.24
CA LEU A 97 9.13 -6.75 -7.67
C LEU A 97 7.76 -6.17 -8.06
N GLY A 98 6.68 -6.70 -7.48
CA GLY A 98 5.31 -6.22 -7.68
C GLY A 98 5.12 -4.76 -7.31
N VAL A 99 5.80 -4.30 -6.25
CA VAL A 99 5.72 -2.92 -5.74
C VAL A 99 6.81 -2.03 -6.32
N GLY A 100 7.99 -2.53 -6.66
CA GLY A 100 9.13 -1.71 -7.06
C GLY A 100 9.00 -0.98 -8.41
N ARG A 101 8.04 -1.36 -9.25
CA ARG A 101 7.93 -0.88 -10.65
C ARG A 101 6.45 -0.64 -11.02
N TRP A 102 6.07 0.27 -11.90
CA TRP A 102 6.77 1.38 -12.52
C TRP A 102 6.13 2.67 -12.00
N TRP A 103 6.91 3.60 -11.46
CA TRP A 103 6.38 4.80 -10.79
C TRP A 103 6.81 6.10 -11.49
N GLN A 104 5.89 7.06 -11.57
CA GLN A 104 6.18 8.39 -12.12
C GLN A 104 6.82 9.28 -11.06
N VAL A 105 8.12 9.10 -10.79
CA VAL A 105 8.85 9.94 -9.82
C VAL A 105 9.76 10.92 -10.57
N ARG A 106 9.53 12.22 -10.34
CA ARG A 106 10.25 13.32 -11.01
C ARG A 106 11.74 13.35 -10.64
N ASP A 107 12.04 13.26 -9.35
CA ASP A 107 13.39 13.31 -8.79
C ASP A 107 13.70 12.00 -8.02
N PRO A 108 14.01 10.90 -8.73
CA PRO A 108 14.24 9.60 -8.11
C PRO A 108 15.53 9.52 -7.27
N ASP A 109 16.54 10.33 -7.58
CA ASP A 109 17.83 10.32 -6.87
C ASP A 109 17.67 10.65 -5.39
N ARG A 110 16.72 11.53 -5.04
CA ARG A 110 16.38 11.89 -3.66
C ARG A 110 15.94 10.70 -2.81
N TYR A 111 15.45 9.62 -3.42
CA TYR A 111 14.92 8.47 -2.70
C TYR A 111 15.91 7.33 -2.55
N VAL A 112 17.06 7.36 -3.23
CA VAL A 112 18.11 6.34 -3.04
C VAL A 112 18.66 6.43 -1.61
N GLY A 113 18.71 5.29 -0.91
CA GLY A 113 19.06 5.20 0.50
C GLY A 113 17.92 5.55 1.47
N ASN A 114 16.79 6.05 0.97
CA ASN A 114 15.59 6.33 1.78
C ASN A 114 14.57 5.18 1.66
N LEU A 115 13.44 5.33 2.37
CA LEU A 115 12.39 4.33 2.42
C LEU A 115 11.40 4.49 1.26
N LEU A 116 10.85 3.36 0.80
CA LEU A 116 9.68 3.30 -0.06
C LEU A 116 8.57 2.54 0.68
N ILE A 117 7.39 3.15 0.75
CA ILE A 117 6.24 2.64 1.52
C ILE A 117 5.07 2.43 0.57
N PRO A 118 4.76 1.17 0.18
CA PRO A 118 3.47 0.87 -0.45
C PRO A 118 2.32 1.17 0.50
N ILE A 119 1.36 1.93 0.00
CA ILE A 119 0.13 2.26 0.72
C ILE A 119 -1.11 1.91 -0.10
N THR A 120 -2.18 1.49 0.59
CA THR A 120 -3.52 1.34 0.02
C THR A 120 -4.51 2.14 0.84
N ALA A 121 -5.19 3.11 0.21
CA ALA A 121 -6.12 4.02 0.88
C ALA A 121 -5.57 4.63 2.19
N GLY A 122 -4.28 4.96 2.21
CA GLY A 122 -3.58 5.54 3.37
C GLY A 122 -2.92 4.51 4.30
N PHE A 123 -3.35 3.25 4.30
CA PHE A 123 -2.78 2.22 5.16
C PHE A 123 -1.43 1.72 4.63
N VAL A 124 -0.44 1.62 5.51
CA VAL A 124 0.88 1.07 5.21
C VAL A 124 0.77 -0.45 5.03
N LEU A 125 1.34 -0.96 3.93
CA LEU A 125 1.39 -2.40 3.65
C LEU A 125 2.74 -3.02 4.05
N ALA A 126 3.83 -2.30 3.78
CA ALA A 126 5.19 -2.71 4.09
C ALA A 126 6.12 -1.49 4.05
N VAL A 127 7.38 -1.71 4.44
CA VAL A 127 8.45 -0.70 4.37
C VAL A 127 9.67 -1.34 3.72
N TYR A 128 10.16 -0.71 2.66
CA TYR A 128 11.35 -1.13 1.94
C TYR A 128 12.40 -0.03 1.94
N ARG A 129 13.67 -0.40 1.83
CA ARG A 129 14.74 0.56 1.54
C ARG A 129 15.04 0.55 0.04
N VAL A 130 15.17 1.73 -0.54
CA VAL A 130 15.56 1.93 -1.93
C VAL A 130 17.09 1.83 -2.05
N LYS A 131 17.58 0.84 -2.78
CA LYS A 131 19.01 0.65 -3.05
C LYS A 131 19.49 1.42 -4.29
N GLY A 132 18.57 1.64 -5.22
CA GLY A 132 18.82 2.33 -6.46
C GLY A 132 17.55 2.39 -7.29
N TYR A 133 17.68 2.87 -8.52
CA TYR A 133 16.58 2.82 -9.47
C TYR A 133 17.12 2.72 -10.89
N ARG A 134 16.26 2.25 -11.79
CA ARG A 134 16.44 2.31 -13.23
C ARG A 134 15.31 3.11 -13.86
N THR A 135 15.62 3.79 -14.96
CA THR A 135 14.63 4.51 -15.76
C THR A 135 14.15 3.61 -16.90
N GLY A 136 12.84 3.38 -16.98
CA GLY A 136 12.20 2.66 -18.07
C GLY A 136 11.51 3.57 -19.08
N PRO A 137 10.72 2.98 -20.00
CA PRO A 137 9.92 3.70 -20.97
C PRO A 137 9.03 4.77 -20.31
N GLY A 138 8.79 5.88 -21.00
CA GLY A 138 7.93 6.96 -20.50
C GLY A 138 8.47 7.69 -19.26
N LYS A 139 9.78 7.57 -18.97
CA LYS A 139 10.43 8.10 -17.75
C LYS A 139 9.87 7.51 -16.45
N LEU A 140 9.28 6.33 -16.52
CA LEU A 140 8.88 5.61 -15.32
C LEU A 140 10.11 5.07 -14.58
N ARG A 141 9.99 4.94 -13.26
CA ARG A 141 11.06 4.49 -12.36
C ARG A 141 10.75 3.09 -11.86
N ALA A 142 11.77 2.25 -11.93
CA ALA A 142 11.79 0.96 -11.28
C ALA A 142 12.83 1.05 -10.16
N PHE A 143 12.39 0.96 -8.92
CA PHE A 143 13.26 1.00 -7.75
C PHE A 143 13.76 -0.41 -7.45
N ASP A 144 15.04 -0.50 -7.09
CA ASP A 144 15.63 -1.68 -6.49
C ASP A 144 15.42 -1.60 -4.98
N LEU A 145 14.82 -2.63 -4.40
CA LEU A 145 14.24 -2.60 -3.06
C LEU A 145 14.78 -3.75 -2.23
N GLU A 146 15.06 -3.47 -0.96
CA GLU A 146 15.29 -4.49 0.07
C GLU A 146 14.33 -4.28 1.24
N VAL A 147 14.13 -5.32 2.04
CA VAL A 147 13.38 -5.22 3.29
C VAL A 147 14.09 -4.22 4.22
N ALA A 148 13.35 -3.23 4.71
CA ALA A 148 13.89 -2.26 5.67
C ALA A 148 14.19 -2.92 7.02
N SER A 149 15.07 -2.33 7.82
CA SER A 149 15.31 -2.85 9.17
C SER A 149 14.09 -2.66 10.08
N ALA A 150 14.04 -3.40 11.19
CA ALA A 150 12.97 -3.23 12.18
C ALA A 150 12.90 -1.79 12.73
N ASP A 151 14.06 -1.16 12.96
CA ASP A 151 14.12 0.21 13.47
C ASP A 151 13.57 1.24 12.48
N GLU A 152 13.83 1.04 11.18
CA GLU A 152 13.28 1.91 10.12
C GLU A 152 11.79 1.72 9.90
N THR A 153 11.31 0.50 10.16
CA THR A 153 9.92 0.09 9.91
C THR A 153 8.99 0.54 11.03
N LYS A 154 9.50 0.59 12.26
CA LYS A 154 8.75 0.89 13.50
C LYS A 154 7.84 2.13 13.43
N PRO A 155 8.20 3.26 12.79
CA PRO A 155 7.32 4.43 12.70
C PRO A 155 6.10 4.23 11.77
N PHE A 156 6.12 3.23 10.90
CA PHE A 156 5.15 3.08 9.81
C PHE A 156 4.32 1.79 9.93
N GLU A 157 4.89 0.72 10.46
CA GLU A 157 4.20 -0.56 10.59
C GLU A 157 2.96 -0.42 11.48
N GLY A 158 1.82 -0.93 11.00
CA GLY A 158 0.55 -0.80 11.72
C GLY A 158 -0.01 0.62 11.79
N HIS A 159 0.52 1.56 10.99
CA HIS A 159 0.04 2.92 10.91
C HIS A 159 -0.61 3.22 9.55
N ARG A 160 -1.25 4.38 9.46
CA ARG A 160 -1.80 4.93 8.23
C ARG A 160 -1.40 6.39 8.04
N PHE A 161 -1.38 6.84 6.80
CA PHE A 161 -1.31 8.24 6.45
C PHE A 161 -2.72 8.83 6.31
N PRO A 162 -2.88 10.16 6.48
CA PRO A 162 -4.12 10.84 6.13
C PRO A 162 -4.56 10.55 4.70
N LEU A 163 -5.87 10.52 4.46
CA LEU A 163 -6.42 10.33 3.12
C LEU A 163 -6.10 11.56 2.25
N GLN A 164 -5.18 11.40 1.32
CA GLN A 164 -4.78 12.47 0.38
C GLN A 164 -5.42 12.27 -1.00
N GLN A 165 -5.96 13.35 -1.57
CA GLN A 165 -6.45 13.37 -2.96
C GLN A 165 -5.27 13.45 -3.95
N GLY A 166 -5.31 12.70 -5.05
CA GLY A 166 -4.29 12.73 -6.13
C GLY A 166 -3.24 11.60 -6.11
N SER A 167 -2.34 11.57 -7.09
CA SER A 167 -1.19 10.65 -7.12
C SER A 167 -0.06 11.29 -6.31
N PHE A 168 0.41 10.62 -5.25
CA PHE A 168 1.49 11.15 -4.43
C PHE A 168 2.82 10.62 -4.93
N THR A 169 3.73 11.53 -5.24
CA THR A 169 5.15 11.22 -5.41
C THR A 169 6.04 11.98 -4.42
N ASP A 170 5.50 12.82 -3.53
CA ASP A 170 6.24 13.45 -2.41
C ASP A 170 5.30 14.22 -1.43
N PRO A 171 5.30 14.00 -0.10
CA PRO A 171 4.72 14.89 0.91
C PRO A 171 5.74 15.86 1.48
N ARG A 172 6.37 16.66 0.62
CA ARG A 172 7.20 17.80 1.03
C ARG A 172 7.06 18.96 0.06
#